data_AF-A0A4Z1JP33-F1
#
_entry.id   AF-A0A4Z1JP33-F1
#
_cell.length_a   1.000
_cell.length_b   1.000
_cell.length_c   1.000
_cell.angle_alpha   90.00
_cell.angle_beta   90.00
_cell.angle_gamma   90.00
#
_symmetry.space_group_name_H-M   'P 1'
#
loop_
_entity.id
_entity.type
_entity.pdbx_description
1 polymer ?
#
loop_
_entity_poly.entity_id
_entity_poly.type
_entity_poly.pdbx_seq_one_letter_code
_entity_poly.pdbx_strand_id
1 'polypeptide(L)'
;MTFKIHLPLNAIDTINQPPLYYLQVQDTLILSTGLFWTFTYLLYIRQAYRDESYGMPIVALCANIGWETVYGLRLPFTLTQILVFVPWLIIDAFLVYTTMKFGPTQWTHAPMISQNLKTILGGGIGMMVVLHWAFAETYGDDMDAMFWSAFVLQMFLGISSVAQLMERGHTSGHSIEIW
;
A
#
# COMPACT_ATOMS: atom_id res chain seq x y z
N MET A 1 -28.41 -26.61 -5.43
CA MET A 1 -28.37 -25.43 -4.54
C MET A 1 -27.30 -24.50 -5.09
N THR A 2 -27.66 -23.43 -5.77
CA THR A 2 -26.70 -22.42 -6.23
C THR A 2 -26.34 -21.57 -5.02
N PHE A 3 -25.12 -21.72 -4.51
CA PHE A 3 -24.64 -20.92 -3.39
C PHE A 3 -24.58 -19.45 -3.84
N LYS A 4 -25.44 -18.60 -3.25
CA LYS A 4 -25.44 -17.15 -3.45
C LYS A 4 -24.35 -16.51 -2.60
N ILE A 5 -23.10 -16.86 -2.86
CA ILE A 5 -21.95 -16.30 -2.15
C ILE A 5 -21.50 -15.04 -2.90
N HIS A 6 -21.57 -13.91 -2.20
CA HIS A 6 -20.98 -12.64 -2.60
C HIS A 6 -20.64 -11.83 -1.33
N LEU A 7 -19.75 -10.85 -1.43
CA LEU A 7 -19.45 -9.88 -0.37
C LEU A 7 -20.67 -8.98 -0.11
N PRO A 8 -20.77 -8.32 1.06
CA PRO A 8 -21.83 -7.36 1.32
C PRO A 8 -21.94 -6.32 0.19
N LEU A 9 -23.18 -6.04 -0.25
CA LEU A 9 -23.43 -5.08 -1.33
C LEU A 9 -22.97 -3.68 -0.90
N ASN A 10 -22.28 -2.98 -1.80
CA ASN A 10 -22.07 -1.55 -1.63
C ASN A 10 -23.37 -0.77 -1.93
N ALA A 11 -23.37 0.54 -1.69
CA ALA A 11 -24.55 1.38 -1.88
C ALA A 11 -25.10 1.34 -3.31
N ILE A 12 -24.21 1.31 -4.31
CA ILE A 12 -24.55 1.28 -5.73
C ILE A 12 -25.18 -0.06 -6.12
N ASP A 13 -24.59 -1.18 -5.67
CA ASP A 13 -25.08 -2.52 -5.93
C ASP A 13 -26.42 -2.78 -5.24
N THR A 14 -26.66 -2.16 -4.08
CA THR A 14 -27.95 -2.22 -3.38
C THR A 14 -29.06 -1.55 -4.19
N ILE A 15 -28.76 -0.48 -4.93
CA ILE A 15 -29.72 0.22 -5.80
C ILE A 15 -29.90 -0.53 -7.12
N ASN A 16 -28.80 -0.91 -7.76
CA ASN A 16 -28.80 -1.46 -9.11
C ASN A 16 -29.19 -2.95 -9.17
N GLN A 17 -29.07 -3.68 -8.05
CA GLN A 17 -29.38 -5.10 -7.94
C GLN A 17 -28.79 -5.93 -9.11
N PRO A 18 -27.45 -5.87 -9.32
CA PRO A 18 -26.82 -6.54 -10.45
C PRO A 18 -26.96 -8.07 -10.32
N PRO A 19 -26.86 -8.80 -11.44
CA PRO A 19 -26.95 -10.26 -11.42
C PRO A 19 -25.80 -10.88 -10.63
N LEU A 20 -26.03 -12.05 -10.02
CA LEU A 20 -25.06 -12.72 -9.14
C LEU A 20 -23.66 -12.89 -9.76
N TYR A 21 -23.59 -13.19 -11.06
CA TYR A 21 -22.29 -13.38 -11.74
C TYR A 21 -21.45 -12.10 -11.72
N TYR A 22 -22.07 -10.93 -11.78
CA TYR A 22 -21.38 -9.65 -11.71
C TYR A 22 -20.73 -9.46 -10.34
N LEU A 23 -21.50 -9.71 -9.27
CA LEU A 23 -21.01 -9.62 -7.89
C LEU A 23 -19.87 -10.61 -7.65
N GLN A 24 -20.00 -11.84 -8.13
CA GLN A 24 -18.95 -12.86 -7.98
C GLN A 24 -17.65 -12.48 -8.67
N VAL A 25 -17.71 -11.86 -9.86
CA VAL A 25 -16.51 -11.34 -10.54
C VAL A 25 -15.92 -10.17 -9.75
N GLN A 26 -16.74 -9.20 -9.34
CA GLN A 26 -16.31 -8.07 -8.53
C GLN A 26 -15.61 -8.52 -7.24
N ASP A 27 -16.21 -9.42 -6.49
CA ASP A 27 -15.68 -9.93 -5.23
C ASP A 27 -14.38 -10.70 -5.43
N THR A 28 -14.29 -11.49 -6.50
CA THR A 28 -13.07 -12.22 -6.83
C THR A 28 -11.92 -11.24 -7.10
N LEU A 29 -12.17 -10.17 -7.85
CA LEU A 29 -11.17 -9.14 -8.13
C LEU A 29 -10.73 -8.41 -6.86
N ILE A 30 -11.68 -8.02 -6.00
CA ILE A 30 -11.40 -7.37 -4.71
C ILE A 30 -10.52 -8.27 -3.83
N LEU A 31 -10.93 -9.53 -3.63
CA LEU A 31 -10.19 -10.47 -2.79
C LEU A 31 -8.81 -10.81 -3.36
N SER A 32 -8.70 -10.95 -4.68
CA SER A 32 -7.42 -11.20 -5.35
C SER A 32 -6.43 -10.04 -5.17
N THR A 33 -6.93 -8.80 -5.15
CA THR A 33 -6.10 -7.61 -4.91
C THR A 33 -5.42 -7.71 -3.54
N GLY A 34 -6.17 -8.10 -2.50
CA GLY A 34 -5.61 -8.28 -1.17
C GLY A 34 -4.51 -9.36 -1.10
N LEU A 35 -4.73 -10.47 -1.81
CA LEU A 35 -3.76 -11.56 -1.90
C LEU A 35 -2.48 -11.12 -2.63
N PHE A 36 -2.60 -10.51 -3.80
CA PHE A 36 -1.44 -10.08 -4.59
C PHE A 36 -0.60 -9.06 -3.85
N TRP A 37 -1.21 -8.06 -3.21
CA TRP A 37 -0.48 -7.08 -2.40
C TRP A 37 0.31 -7.72 -1.26
N THR A 38 -0.30 -8.68 -0.56
CA THR A 38 0.38 -9.42 0.51
C THR A 38 1.63 -10.11 -0.03
N PHE A 39 1.54 -10.80 -1.17
CA PHE A 39 2.71 -11.45 -1.79
C PHE A 39 3.75 -10.42 -2.24
N THR A 40 3.33 -9.34 -2.89
CA THR A 40 4.24 -8.26 -3.34
C THR A 40 5.03 -7.68 -2.17
N TYR A 41 4.40 -7.39 -1.03
CA TYR A 41 5.11 -6.87 0.14
C TYR A 41 6.10 -7.89 0.73
N LEU A 42 5.71 -9.16 0.82
CA LEU A 42 6.62 -10.22 1.27
C LEU A 42 7.82 -10.37 0.33
N LEU A 43 7.59 -10.26 -0.98
CA LEU A 43 8.64 -10.29 -1.99
C LEU A 43 9.56 -9.07 -1.90
N TYR A 44 9.02 -7.87 -1.67
CA TYR A 44 9.83 -6.68 -1.40
C TYR A 44 10.73 -6.86 -0.18
N ILE A 45 10.19 -7.38 0.93
CA ILE A 45 10.99 -7.67 2.13
C ILE A 45 12.09 -8.67 1.80
N ARG A 46 11.74 -9.79 1.15
CA ARG A 46 12.71 -10.83 0.75
C ARG A 46 13.82 -10.25 -0.14
N GLN A 47 13.44 -9.45 -1.13
CA GLN A 47 14.39 -8.84 -2.07
C GLN A 47 15.28 -7.81 -1.39
N ALA A 48 14.74 -7.06 -0.43
CA ALA A 48 15.51 -6.10 0.36
C ALA A 48 16.64 -6.77 1.15
N TYR A 49 16.38 -7.93 1.77
CA TYR A 49 17.42 -8.72 2.45
C TYR A 49 18.40 -9.38 1.48
N ARG A 50 17.93 -9.80 0.30
CA ARG A 50 18.78 -10.48 -0.70
C ARG A 50 19.78 -9.52 -1.34
N ASP A 51 19.33 -8.31 -1.67
CA ASP A 51 20.13 -7.33 -2.40
C ASP A 51 20.76 -6.26 -1.51
N GLU A 52 20.49 -6.30 -0.20
CA GLU A 52 20.86 -5.26 0.76
C GLU A 52 20.45 -3.85 0.28
N SER A 53 19.25 -3.77 -0.29
CA SER A 53 18.66 -2.56 -0.87
C SER A 53 17.18 -2.44 -0.46
N TYR A 54 16.48 -1.44 -0.99
CA TYR A 54 15.04 -1.28 -0.80
C TYR A 54 14.35 -1.11 -2.16
N GLY A 55 13.20 -1.76 -2.29
CA GLY A 55 12.43 -1.79 -3.54
C GLY A 55 11.41 -0.68 -3.65
N MET A 56 10.51 -0.57 -2.66
CA MET A 56 9.44 0.43 -2.68
C MET A 56 10.00 1.86 -2.55
N PRO A 57 9.68 2.78 -3.48
CA PRO A 57 10.10 4.17 -3.39
C PRO A 57 9.70 4.84 -2.07
N ILE A 58 10.62 5.61 -1.47
CA ILE A 58 10.48 6.16 -0.10
C ILE A 58 9.17 6.94 0.08
N VAL A 59 8.83 7.82 -0.86
CA VAL A 59 7.62 8.65 -0.76
C VAL A 59 6.36 7.80 -0.88
N ALA A 60 6.37 6.79 -1.77
CA ALA A 60 5.25 5.87 -1.93
C ALA A 60 5.06 5.01 -0.68
N LEU A 61 6.15 4.55 -0.05
CA LEU A 61 6.10 3.85 1.23
C LEU A 61 5.52 4.73 2.35
N CYS A 62 5.95 5.99 2.45
CA CYS A 62 5.37 6.93 3.42
C CYS A 62 3.86 7.11 3.20
N ALA A 63 3.45 7.25 1.94
CA ALA A 63 2.05 7.43 1.59
C ALA A 63 1.22 6.16 1.86
N ASN A 64 1.78 4.97 1.62
CA ASN A 64 1.16 3.69 1.92
C ASN A 64 0.88 3.50 3.40
N ILE A 65 1.90 3.72 4.24
CA ILE A 65 1.77 3.63 5.70
C ILE A 65 0.76 4.65 6.22
N GLY A 66 0.80 5.88 5.66
CA GLY A 66 -0.16 6.93 5.99
C GLY A 66 -1.59 6.53 5.64
N TRP A 67 -1.79 5.96 4.46
CA TRP A 67 -3.07 5.44 3.98
C TRP A 67 -3.59 4.34 4.90
N GLU A 68 -2.79 3.30 5.18
CA GLU A 68 -3.19 2.18 6.04
C GLU A 68 -3.54 2.66 7.46
N THR A 69 -2.77 3.61 7.99
CA THR A 69 -3.00 4.18 9.31
C THR A 69 -4.32 4.96 9.36
N VAL A 70 -4.58 5.84 8.39
CA VAL A 70 -5.79 6.69 8.41
C VAL A 70 -7.04 5.85 8.19
N TYR A 71 -7.09 5.05 7.14
CA TYR A 71 -8.29 4.30 6.81
C TYR A 71 -8.52 3.10 7.73
N GLY A 72 -7.45 2.50 8.26
CA GLY A 72 -7.57 1.49 9.32
C GLY A 72 -8.13 2.03 10.64
N LEU A 73 -7.99 3.33 10.91
CA LEU A 73 -8.56 3.98 12.10
C LEU A 73 -9.98 4.54 11.87
N ARG A 74 -10.29 4.98 10.64
CA ARG A 74 -11.57 5.60 10.31
C ARG A 74 -12.65 4.57 9.97
N LEU A 75 -12.28 3.44 9.37
CA LEU A 75 -13.24 2.40 9.03
C LEU A 75 -13.65 1.57 10.25
N PRO A 76 -14.89 1.04 10.26
CA PRO A 76 -15.44 0.37 11.43
C PRO A 76 -14.66 -0.91 11.77
N PHE A 77 -14.13 -0.99 13.00
CA PHE A 77 -13.44 -2.16 13.58
C PHE A 77 -14.33 -3.41 13.66
N THR A 78 -14.64 -3.99 12.52
CA THR A 78 -15.26 -5.30 12.39
C THR A 78 -14.17 -6.36 12.49
N LEU A 79 -14.52 -7.58 12.93
CA LEU A 79 -13.58 -8.68 13.03
C LEU A 79 -12.86 -8.93 11.70
N THR A 80 -13.59 -8.84 10.58
CA THR A 80 -13.03 -8.97 9.23
C THR A 80 -11.99 -7.90 8.93
N GLN A 81 -12.25 -6.63 9.25
CA GLN A 81 -11.28 -5.57 9.00
C GLN A 81 -10.03 -5.73 9.86
N ILE A 82 -10.17 -6.09 11.13
CA ILE A 82 -9.02 -6.34 12.02
C ILE A 82 -8.13 -7.46 11.45
N LEU A 83 -8.75 -8.57 11.01
CA LEU A 83 -8.04 -9.72 10.46
C LEU A 83 -7.31 -9.42 9.13
N VAL A 84 -7.71 -8.38 8.40
CA VAL A 84 -7.05 -7.96 7.16
C VAL A 84 -6.01 -6.86 7.42
N PHE A 85 -6.39 -5.79 8.12
CA PHE A 85 -5.53 -4.61 8.29
C PHE A 85 -4.36 -4.85 9.26
N VAL A 86 -4.55 -5.62 10.33
CA VAL A 86 -3.47 -5.82 11.31
C VAL A 86 -2.28 -6.58 10.71
N PRO A 87 -2.47 -7.71 9.99
CA PRO A 87 -1.37 -8.36 9.28
C PRO A 87 -0.69 -7.45 8.26
N TRP A 88 -1.44 -6.64 7.51
CA TRP A 88 -0.88 -5.67 6.57
C TRP A 88 0.01 -4.64 7.26
N LEU A 89 -0.48 -4.01 8.33
CA LEU A 89 0.30 -3.04 9.11
C LEU A 89 1.61 -3.64 9.64
N ILE A 90 1.60 -4.92 10.04
CA ILE A 90 2.80 -5.63 10.47
C ILE A 90 3.79 -5.79 9.31
N ILE A 91 3.33 -6.23 8.15
CA ILE A 91 4.16 -6.38 6.95
C ILE A 91 4.74 -5.01 6.53
N ASP A 92 3.93 -3.97 6.59
CA ASP A 92 4.29 -2.60 6.27
C ASP A 92 5.36 -2.05 7.23
N ALA A 93 5.27 -2.37 8.52
CA ALA A 93 6.33 -2.07 9.48
C ALA A 93 7.67 -2.75 9.12
N PHE A 94 7.64 -3.97 8.57
CA PHE A 94 8.83 -4.65 8.06
C PHE A 94 9.38 -3.98 6.79
N LEU A 95 8.53 -3.45 5.90
CA LEU A 95 8.98 -2.66 4.74
C LEU A 95 9.67 -1.37 5.18
N VAL A 96 9.12 -0.66 6.16
CA VAL A 96 9.76 0.52 6.74
C VAL A 96 11.09 0.15 7.40
N TYR A 97 11.13 -0.94 8.16
CA TYR A 97 12.36 -1.43 8.79
C TYR A 97 13.45 -1.75 7.78
N THR A 98 13.14 -2.53 6.74
CA THR A 98 14.10 -2.90 5.69
C THR A 98 14.58 -1.68 4.92
N THR A 99 13.70 -0.71 4.64
CA THR A 99 14.08 0.57 4.02
C THR A 99 15.00 1.39 4.92
N MET A 100 14.75 1.47 6.23
CA MET A 100 15.64 2.15 7.16
C MET A 100 17.00 1.45 7.29
N LYS A 101 17.03 0.12 7.20
CA LYS A 101 18.23 -0.70 7.36
C LYS A 101 19.13 -0.64 6.12
N PHE A 102 18.54 -0.87 4.96
CA PHE A 102 19.28 -1.05 3.70
C PHE A 102 19.28 0.22 2.83
N GLY A 103 18.31 1.12 2.99
CA GLY A 103 18.22 2.35 2.21
C GLY A 103 19.46 3.24 2.22
N PRO A 104 20.15 3.46 3.35
CA PRO A 104 21.32 4.34 3.39
C PRO A 104 22.43 3.95 2.41
N THR A 105 22.58 2.67 2.07
CA THR A 105 23.61 2.16 1.14
C THR A 105 23.34 2.58 -0.31
N GLN A 106 22.08 2.85 -0.66
CA GLN A 106 21.67 3.27 -2.00
C GLN A 106 21.83 4.79 -2.22
N TRP A 107 22.03 5.55 -1.14
CA TRP A 107 22.13 7.02 -1.15
C TRP A 107 23.57 7.50 -0.93
N THR A 108 24.58 6.72 -1.31
CA THR A 108 26.01 7.11 -1.16
C THR A 108 26.35 8.38 -1.92
N HIS A 109 25.66 8.65 -3.03
CA HIS A 109 25.79 9.88 -3.82
C HIS A 109 25.14 11.11 -3.14
N ALA A 110 24.26 10.91 -2.15
CA ALA A 110 23.56 11.97 -1.42
C ALA A 110 23.64 11.74 0.11
N PRO A 111 24.78 12.06 0.75
CA PRO A 111 25.03 11.76 2.17
C PRO A 111 23.98 12.35 3.13
N MET A 112 23.41 13.51 2.80
CA MET A 112 22.36 14.14 3.59
C MET A 112 21.11 13.25 3.67
N ILE A 113 20.73 12.57 2.59
CA ILE A 113 19.59 11.64 2.57
C ILE A 113 19.96 10.36 3.32
N SER A 114 21.13 9.78 3.01
CA SER A 114 21.61 8.53 3.62
C SER A 114 21.63 8.60 5.15
N GLN A 115 22.16 9.69 5.72
CA GLN A 115 22.30 9.88 7.16
C GLN A 115 20.98 10.24 7.87
N ASN A 116 20.05 10.87 7.16
CA ASN A 116 18.78 11.34 7.74
C ASN A 116 17.57 10.50 7.32
N LEU A 117 17.79 9.34 6.69
CA LEU A 117 16.71 8.53 6.10
C LEU A 117 15.60 8.18 7.09
N LYS A 118 15.94 7.89 8.35
CA LYS A 118 14.95 7.60 9.41
C LYS A 118 14.06 8.80 9.71
N THR A 119 14.64 10.00 9.77
CA THR A 119 13.90 11.26 9.98
C THR A 119 13.06 11.60 8.76
N ILE A 120 13.57 11.37 7.55
CA ILE A 120 12.83 11.56 6.29
C ILE A 120 11.62 10.63 6.24
N LEU A 121 11.81 9.34 6.56
CA LEU A 121 10.71 8.37 6.62
C LEU A 121 9.70 8.74 7.71
N GLY A 122 10.14 9.03 8.94
CA GLY A 122 9.24 9.39 10.03
C GLY A 122 8.44 10.67 9.75
N GLY A 123 9.12 11.73 9.27
CA GLY A 123 8.48 12.97 8.87
C GLY A 123 7.56 12.81 7.67
N GLY A 124 7.97 12.03 6.67
CA GLY A 124 7.18 11.71 5.49
C GLY A 124 5.91 10.92 5.82
N ILE A 125 6.01 9.89 6.67
CA ILE A 125 4.86 9.14 7.17
C ILE A 125 3.92 10.07 7.94
N GLY A 126 4.44 10.88 8.87
CA GLY A 126 3.62 11.84 9.63
C GLY A 126 2.90 12.84 8.72
N MET A 127 3.58 13.37 7.72
CA MET A 127 2.98 14.25 6.72
C MET A 127 1.89 13.53 5.92
N MET A 128 2.14 12.30 5.48
CA MET A 128 1.16 11.52 4.70
C MET A 128 -0.05 11.11 5.52
N VAL A 129 0.10 10.83 6.82
CA VAL A 129 -1.04 10.64 7.73
C VAL A 129 -1.91 11.90 7.78
N VAL A 130 -1.30 13.08 7.95
CA VAL A 130 -2.06 14.35 7.98
C VAL A 130 -2.77 14.60 6.65
N LEU A 131 -2.11 14.35 5.52
CA LEU A 131 -2.69 14.54 4.19
C LEU A 131 -3.86 13.59 3.92
N HIS A 132 -3.72 12.30 4.22
CA HIS A 132 -4.81 11.33 4.06
C HIS A 132 -5.97 11.64 5.01
N TRP A 133 -5.67 12.07 6.25
CA TRP A 133 -6.71 12.48 7.18
C TRP A 133 -7.50 13.67 6.64
N ALA A 134 -6.81 14.73 6.20
CA ALA A 134 -7.43 15.90 5.60
C ALA A 134 -8.23 15.54 4.33
N PHE A 135 -7.72 14.61 3.52
CA PHE A 135 -8.45 14.12 2.34
C PHE A 135 -9.74 13.40 2.73
N ALA A 136 -9.71 12.49 3.70
CA ALA A 136 -10.90 11.79 4.18
C ALA A 136 -11.95 12.76 4.75
N GLU A 137 -11.53 13.74 5.55
CA GLU A 137 -12.45 14.78 6.08
C GLU A 137 -13.07 15.64 4.97
N THR A 138 -12.30 15.99 3.95
CA THR A 138 -12.80 16.84 2.84
C THR A 138 -13.68 16.07 1.86
N TYR A 139 -13.45 14.77 1.69
CA TYR A 139 -14.24 13.92 0.81
C TYR A 139 -15.60 13.57 1.43
N GLY A 140 -15.63 13.31 2.74
CA GLY A 140 -16.85 13.09 3.52
C GLY A 140 -17.37 11.64 3.56
N ASP A 141 -17.11 10.85 2.52
CA ASP A 141 -17.33 9.40 2.53
C ASP A 141 -16.00 8.64 2.66
N ASP A 142 -15.81 7.93 3.77
CA ASP A 142 -14.53 7.27 4.09
C ASP A 142 -14.22 6.09 3.16
N MET A 143 -15.22 5.38 2.66
CA MET A 143 -15.02 4.23 1.75
C MET A 143 -14.54 4.71 0.38
N ASP A 144 -15.20 5.72 -0.18
CA ASP A 144 -14.82 6.31 -1.44
C ASP A 144 -13.47 7.03 -1.31
N ALA A 145 -13.24 7.76 -0.22
CA ALA A 145 -11.94 8.39 0.04
C ALA A 145 -10.82 7.35 0.11
N MET A 146 -11.05 6.23 0.80
CA MET A 146 -10.10 5.11 0.86
C MET A 146 -9.79 4.59 -0.55
N PHE A 147 -10.82 4.32 -1.35
CA PHE A 147 -10.66 3.79 -2.70
C PHE A 147 -9.90 4.75 -3.63
N TRP A 148 -10.31 6.02 -3.69
CA TRP A 148 -9.72 7.00 -4.62
C TRP A 148 -8.30 7.37 -4.24
N SER A 149 -8.00 7.50 -2.94
CA SER A 149 -6.63 7.73 -2.49
C SER A 149 -5.73 6.52 -2.77
N ALA A 150 -6.21 5.29 -2.58
CA ALA A 150 -5.47 4.07 -2.94
C ALA A 150 -5.18 4.01 -4.44
N PHE A 151 -6.15 4.38 -5.28
CA PHE A 151 -5.96 4.42 -6.73
C PHE A 151 -4.85 5.39 -7.13
N VAL A 152 -4.88 6.62 -6.62
CA VAL A 152 -3.86 7.63 -6.89
C VAL A 152 -2.49 7.17 -6.37
N LEU A 153 -2.46 6.59 -5.17
CA LEU A 153 -1.25 6.05 -4.57
C LEU A 153 -0.66 4.92 -5.43
N GLN A 154 -1.49 4.02 -5.96
CA GLN A 154 -1.03 2.94 -6.82
C GLN A 154 -0.38 3.47 -8.11
N MET A 155 -0.98 4.48 -8.74
CA MET A 155 -0.37 5.13 -9.91
C MET A 155 0.98 5.76 -9.55
N PHE A 156 1.04 6.47 -8.42
CA PHE A 156 2.26 7.09 -7.95
C PHE A 156 3.36 6.06 -7.63
N LEU A 157 3.00 4.95 -6.97
CA LEU A 157 3.92 3.87 -6.67
C LEU A 157 4.50 3.26 -7.96
N GLY A 158 3.66 2.99 -8.95
CA GLY A 158 4.12 2.45 -10.24
C GLY A 158 5.10 3.40 -10.94
N ILE A 159 4.73 4.67 -11.06
CA ILE A 159 5.57 5.70 -11.72
C ILE A 159 6.90 5.87 -10.96
N SER A 160 6.84 6.02 -9.64
CA SER A 160 8.05 6.20 -8.81
C SER A 160 8.94 4.96 -8.79
N SER A 161 8.39 3.75 -8.93
CA SER A 161 9.18 2.52 -9.01
C SER A 161 9.98 2.45 -10.33
N VAL A 162 9.35 2.81 -11.45
CA VAL A 162 10.06 2.91 -12.74
C VAL A 162 11.13 4.01 -12.69
N ALA A 163 10.79 5.19 -12.13
CA ALA A 163 11.72 6.29 -11.98
C ALA A 163 12.94 5.90 -11.12
N GLN A 164 12.73 5.15 -10.03
CA GLN A 164 13.80 4.64 -9.18
C GLN A 164 14.74 3.69 -9.94
N LEU A 165 14.21 2.80 -10.79
CA LEU A 165 15.02 1.92 -11.63
C LEU A 165 15.86 2.70 -12.64
N MET A 166 15.27 3.72 -13.26
CA MET A 166 15.96 4.57 -14.23
C MET A 166 17.07 5.41 -13.58
N GLU A 167 16.84 5.93 -12.38
CA GLU A 167 17.80 6.77 -11.65
C GLU A 167 18.98 5.96 -11.11
N ARG A 168 18.72 4.78 -10.54
CA ARG A 168 19.79 3.91 -10.02
C ARG A 168 20.60 3.21 -11.10
N GLY A 169 19.99 2.91 -12.25
CA GLY A 169 20.63 2.15 -13.33
C GLY A 169 20.86 0.66 -13.01
N HIS A 170 20.23 0.12 -11.97
CA HIS A 170 20.25 -1.29 -11.61
C HIS A 170 18.92 -1.70 -10.93
N THR A 171 18.67 -3.01 -10.84
CA THR A 171 17.39 -3.56 -10.36
C THR A 171 17.41 -3.98 -8.90
N SER A 172 18.38 -3.53 -8.10
CA SER A 172 18.49 -3.96 -6.69
C SER A 172 17.27 -3.51 -5.89
N GLY A 173 16.71 -4.43 -5.10
CA GLY A 173 15.45 -4.24 -4.38
C GLY A 173 14.20 -4.54 -5.22
N HIS A 174 14.36 -4.86 -6.51
CA HIS A 174 13.27 -5.21 -7.44
C HIS A 174 13.46 -6.63 -8.00
N SER A 175 12.36 -7.25 -8.45
CA SER A 175 12.39 -8.54 -9.15
C SER A 175 11.12 -8.71 -10.00
N ILE A 176 11.13 -9.53 -11.04
CA ILE A 176 9.96 -9.69 -11.92
C ILE A 176 8.72 -10.20 -11.18
N GLU A 177 8.91 -10.96 -10.09
CA GLU A 177 7.81 -11.46 -9.27
C GLU A 177 7.12 -10.38 -8.42
N ILE A 178 7.79 -9.23 -8.21
CA ILE A 178 7.22 -8.07 -7.51
C ILE A 178 6.27 -7.28 -8.42
N TRP A 179 6.52 -7.29 -9.73
CA TRP A 179 5.81 -6.53 -10.76
C TRP A 179 4.68 -7.34 -11.39
#